data_AF-A0A223PG70-F1
#
_entry.id   AF-A0A223PG70-F1
#
_cell.length_a   1.000
_cell.length_b   1.000
_cell.length_c   1.000
_cell.angle_alpha   90.00
_cell.angle_beta   90.00
_cell.angle_gamma   90.00
#
_symmetry.space_group_name_H-M   'P 1'
#
loop_
_entity.id
_entity.type
_entity.pdbx_description
1 polymer ?
#
loop_
_entity_poly.entity_id
_entity_poly.type
_entity_poly.pdbx_seq_one_letter_code
_entity_poly.pdbx_strand_id
1 'polypeptide(L)'
;MKATTTLKEKMMNILKMISAVLLTICVTACVSQDSYYNAGEYRKPVAPTSYDVTPQVIYRIDDHRYVSIENYDHCNGQNYYIDTKAGIRTEIMRGNLSQYQGRLSIADPTGLNIVIPEAPGGTCGDKGCNAYLGYSTDGGRTFKYKKYMQSGSPHIDSVNYSILVAKDGFYLVKKISQTNGSTSVTKYPLVPSIDLEKPYPPDLHDEYLSEKPLPLLRTPSGQDRFTCDSSIHPSNLPPAK
;
A
#
# COMPACT_ATOMS: atom_id res chain seq x y z
N MET A 1 7.20 55.73 -74.95
CA MET A 1 6.29 54.60 -74.65
C MET A 1 6.56 54.13 -73.23
N LYS A 2 5.67 54.47 -72.28
CA LYS A 2 5.69 53.93 -70.92
C LYS A 2 4.44 53.06 -70.78
N ALA A 3 4.65 51.76 -70.60
CA ALA A 3 3.58 50.79 -70.41
C ALA A 3 3.05 50.92 -68.98
N THR A 4 1.76 51.21 -68.88
CA THR A 4 0.99 51.27 -67.64
C THR A 4 0.61 49.84 -67.26
N THR A 5 1.31 49.24 -66.30
CA THR A 5 0.94 47.94 -65.74
C THR A 5 -0.28 48.11 -64.83
N THR A 6 -1.29 47.28 -65.05
CA THR A 6 -2.64 47.36 -64.49
C THR A 6 -2.71 46.87 -63.04
N LEU A 7 -3.58 47.51 -62.25
CA LEU A 7 -3.80 47.32 -60.81
C LEU A 7 -4.02 45.86 -60.38
N LYS A 8 -4.45 45.00 -61.31
CA LYS A 8 -4.72 43.56 -61.11
C LYS A 8 -3.45 42.73 -60.83
N GLU A 9 -2.30 43.10 -61.40
CA GLU A 9 -1.02 42.42 -61.15
C GLU A 9 -0.41 42.78 -59.78
N LYS A 10 -0.63 44.00 -59.29
CA LYS A 10 -0.21 44.40 -57.94
C LYS A 10 -1.00 43.67 -56.84
N MET A 11 -2.31 43.46 -57.04
CA MET A 11 -3.15 42.74 -56.06
C MET A 11 -2.82 41.25 -55.96
N MET A 12 -2.43 40.59 -57.06
CA MET A 12 -2.13 39.16 -57.05
C MET A 12 -0.76 38.83 -56.42
N ASN A 13 0.18 39.78 -56.42
CA ASN A 13 1.45 39.64 -55.70
C ASN A 13 1.34 39.99 -54.22
N ILE A 14 0.45 40.92 -53.83
CA ILE A 14 0.16 41.20 -52.42
C ILE A 14 -0.54 40.01 -51.76
N LEU A 15 -1.44 39.31 -52.46
CA LEU A 15 -2.11 38.13 -51.92
C LEU A 15 -1.16 36.91 -51.76
N LYS A 16 -0.17 36.76 -52.66
CA LYS A 16 0.89 35.73 -52.55
C LYS A 16 1.92 36.02 -51.46
N MET A 17 2.15 37.30 -51.14
CA MET A 17 3.03 37.70 -50.03
C MET A 17 2.34 37.60 -48.66
N ILE A 18 1.00 37.57 -48.60
CA ILE A 18 0.25 37.39 -47.35
C ILE A 18 0.07 35.89 -47.02
N SER A 19 0.09 35.00 -48.03
CA SER A 19 0.04 33.54 -47.81
C SER A 19 1.37 32.91 -47.33
N ALA A 20 2.45 33.68 -47.23
CA ALA A 20 3.77 33.19 -46.78
C ALA A 20 4.19 33.72 -45.39
N VAL A 21 3.32 34.46 -44.69
CA VAL A 21 3.62 35.06 -43.37
C VAL A 21 2.74 34.51 -42.25
N LEU A 22 1.96 33.44 -42.50
CA LEU A 22 1.05 32.84 -41.50
C LEU A 22 1.39 31.39 -41.11
N LEU A 23 2.66 30.99 -41.22
CA LEU A 23 3.10 29.67 -40.76
C LEU A 23 4.46 29.67 -40.05
N THR A 24 4.66 30.57 -39.09
CA THR A 24 5.72 30.44 -38.08
C THR A 24 5.34 31.23 -36.82
N ILE A 25 4.33 30.76 -36.10
CA ILE A 25 4.36 30.85 -34.63
C ILE A 25 4.73 29.45 -34.16
N CYS A 26 5.99 29.09 -34.38
CA CYS A 26 6.61 28.05 -33.59
C CYS A 26 6.72 28.63 -32.18
N VAL A 27 6.10 27.93 -31.25
CA VAL A 27 6.11 28.23 -29.83
C VAL A 27 7.55 28.10 -29.33
N THR A 28 8.36 29.15 -29.44
CA THR A 28 9.52 29.32 -28.56
C THR A 28 9.02 29.84 -27.23
N ALA A 29 8.37 28.95 -26.48
CA ALA A 29 8.62 28.92 -25.05
C ALA A 29 10.05 28.40 -24.92
N CYS A 30 11.01 29.32 -24.82
CA CYS A 30 12.31 28.99 -24.27
C CYS A 30 12.06 28.47 -22.86
N VAL A 31 11.89 27.16 -22.72
CA VAL A 31 12.21 26.49 -21.47
C VAL A 31 13.69 26.78 -21.29
N SER A 32 14.05 27.54 -20.28
CA SER A 32 15.44 27.73 -19.90
C SER A 32 16.06 26.35 -19.70
N GLN A 33 17.02 26.01 -20.56
CA GLN A 33 17.81 24.76 -20.49
C GLN A 33 18.62 24.65 -19.19
N ASP A 34 18.61 25.68 -18.34
CA ASP A 34 19.13 25.60 -16.97
C ASP A 34 18.39 24.58 -16.10
N SER A 35 17.14 24.24 -16.40
CA SER A 35 16.40 23.24 -15.60
C SER A 35 16.75 21.79 -15.93
N TYR A 36 17.38 21.51 -17.08
CA TYR A 36 17.73 20.14 -17.49
C TYR A 36 19.18 19.76 -17.16
N TYR A 37 20.10 20.73 -17.10
CA TYR A 37 21.51 20.49 -16.75
C TYR A 37 21.82 20.59 -15.24
N ASN A 38 20.87 21.05 -14.41
CA ASN A 38 21.01 21.06 -12.95
C ASN A 38 20.66 19.71 -12.26
N ALA A 39 20.75 18.58 -12.99
CA ALA A 39 20.61 17.24 -12.41
C ALA A 39 21.70 16.88 -11.37
N GLY A 40 22.76 17.70 -11.26
CA GLY A 40 23.80 17.55 -10.24
C GLY A 40 23.41 18.02 -8.84
N GLU A 41 22.52 19.02 -8.71
CA GLU A 41 22.17 19.61 -7.40
C GLU A 41 21.03 18.87 -6.67
N TYR A 42 20.19 18.14 -7.41
CA TYR A 42 19.11 17.31 -6.89
C TYR A 42 19.52 15.84 -6.68
N ARG A 43 20.79 15.56 -6.41
CA ARG A 43 21.14 14.27 -5.79
C ARG A 43 20.63 14.29 -4.37
N LYS A 44 19.41 13.75 -4.15
CA LYS A 44 18.97 13.33 -2.83
C LYS A 44 20.09 12.46 -2.26
N PRO A 45 20.54 12.72 -1.02
CA PRO A 45 21.52 11.85 -0.40
C PRO A 45 21.06 10.40 -0.51
N VAL A 46 21.97 9.52 -0.92
CA VAL A 46 21.63 8.10 -1.06
C VAL A 46 21.34 7.58 0.34
N ALA A 47 20.11 7.11 0.57
CA ALA A 47 19.75 6.45 1.82
C ALA A 47 20.70 5.27 2.07
N PRO A 48 21.10 5.00 3.32
CA PRO A 48 21.99 3.88 3.62
C PRO A 48 21.35 2.58 3.15
N THR A 49 22.19 1.61 2.75
CA THR A 49 21.72 0.27 2.36
C THR A 49 21.09 -0.49 3.53
N SER A 50 21.43 -0.12 4.76
CA SER A 50 20.85 -0.62 6.01
C SER A 50 20.83 0.48 7.08
N TYR A 51 19.74 0.60 7.81
CA TYR A 51 19.60 1.46 8.98
C TYR A 51 20.17 0.78 10.24
N ASP A 52 20.89 1.55 11.05
CA ASP A 52 21.54 1.10 12.28
C ASP A 52 20.59 1.08 13.50
N VAL A 53 19.39 0.54 13.29
CA VAL A 53 18.34 0.43 14.31
C VAL A 53 18.11 -1.02 14.71
N THR A 54 17.80 -1.23 15.99
CA THR A 54 17.44 -2.56 16.50
C THR A 54 16.03 -2.93 16.01
N PRO A 55 15.79 -4.19 15.61
CA PRO A 55 14.44 -4.69 15.32
C PRO A 55 13.46 -4.40 16.46
N GLN A 56 12.24 -3.92 16.14
CA GLN A 56 11.16 -3.80 17.12
C GLN A 56 10.13 -4.91 16.88
N VAL A 57 9.61 -5.49 17.95
CA VAL A 57 8.42 -6.37 17.86
C VAL A 57 7.20 -5.48 17.78
N ILE A 58 6.51 -5.50 16.63
CA ILE A 58 5.36 -4.64 16.37
C ILE A 58 4.01 -5.33 16.55
N TYR A 59 4.00 -6.66 16.54
CA TYR A 59 2.84 -7.46 16.88
C TYR A 59 3.25 -8.82 17.43
N ARG A 60 2.88 -9.14 18.66
CA ARG A 60 3.17 -10.44 19.27
C ARG A 60 1.95 -11.35 19.15
N ILE A 61 2.14 -12.57 18.65
CA ILE A 61 1.09 -13.59 18.64
C ILE A 61 1.16 -14.40 19.93
N ASP A 62 2.36 -14.85 20.29
CA ASP A 62 2.68 -15.56 21.53
C ASP A 62 4.18 -15.43 21.87
N ASP A 63 4.70 -16.33 22.71
CA ASP A 63 6.08 -16.31 23.19
C ASP A 63 7.13 -16.54 22.07
N HIS A 64 6.79 -17.26 21.01
CA HIS A 64 7.72 -17.61 19.94
C HIS A 64 7.33 -17.05 18.56
N ARG A 65 6.09 -16.60 18.37
CA ARG A 65 5.57 -16.03 17.12
C ARG A 65 5.30 -14.54 17.25
N TYR A 66 5.88 -13.75 16.34
CA TYR A 66 5.68 -12.31 16.30
C TYR A 66 6.02 -11.71 14.94
N VAL A 67 5.59 -10.47 14.73
CA VAL A 67 5.99 -9.62 13.62
C VAL A 67 7.02 -8.60 14.12
N SER A 68 8.16 -8.52 13.46
CA SER A 68 9.15 -7.47 13.67
C SER A 68 9.12 -6.45 12.54
N ILE A 69 9.51 -5.22 12.86
CA ILE A 69 9.99 -4.25 11.88
C ILE A 69 11.51 -4.13 12.00
N GLU A 70 12.19 -4.20 10.87
CA GLU A 70 13.65 -4.20 10.74
C GLU A 70 14.04 -3.23 9.63
N ASN A 71 15.29 -2.73 9.68
CA ASN A 71 15.82 -1.81 8.67
C ASN A 71 14.81 -0.69 8.35
N TYR A 72 14.49 0.11 9.36
CA TYR A 72 13.44 1.11 9.30
C TYR A 72 13.93 2.49 9.70
N ASP A 73 13.18 3.50 9.26
CA ASP A 73 13.22 4.85 9.81
C ASP A 73 11.82 5.17 10.36
N HIS A 74 11.76 5.62 11.62
CA HIS A 74 10.54 5.75 12.42
C HIS A 74 9.81 4.40 12.56
N CYS A 75 8.83 4.15 11.70
CA CYS A 75 8.03 2.92 11.67
C CYS A 75 7.86 2.42 10.23
N ASN A 76 8.69 2.88 9.30
CA ASN A 76 8.62 2.51 7.90
C ASN A 76 9.86 1.70 7.52
N GLY A 77 9.69 0.41 7.22
CA GLY A 77 10.80 -0.48 6.94
C GLY A 77 10.35 -1.86 6.47
N GLN A 78 11.16 -2.88 6.75
CA GLN A 78 10.91 -4.26 6.36
C GLN A 78 10.21 -5.01 7.49
N ASN A 79 9.04 -5.58 7.22
CA ASN A 79 8.27 -6.31 8.22
C ASN A 79 8.47 -7.81 8.03
N TYR A 80 8.85 -8.51 9.09
CA TYR A 80 9.11 -9.95 9.08
C TYR A 80 8.14 -10.68 10.00
N TYR A 81 7.64 -11.83 9.56
CA TYR A 81 7.06 -12.82 10.44
C TYR A 81 8.19 -13.70 10.98
N ILE A 82 8.20 -13.92 12.29
CA ILE A 82 9.19 -14.74 12.98
C ILE A 82 8.47 -15.80 13.81
N ASP A 83 8.89 -17.06 13.66
CA ASP A 83 8.60 -18.15 14.59
C ASP A 83 9.93 -18.76 15.06
N THR A 84 10.34 -18.42 16.28
CA THR A 84 11.63 -18.87 16.82
C THR A 84 11.67 -20.36 17.12
N LYS A 85 10.51 -20.98 17.39
CA LYS A 85 10.41 -22.42 17.65
C LYS A 85 10.54 -23.23 16.36
N ALA A 86 10.00 -22.71 15.26
CA ALA A 86 10.07 -23.35 13.94
C ALA A 86 11.30 -22.91 13.11
N GLY A 87 12.08 -21.93 13.59
CA GLY A 87 13.21 -21.36 12.85
C GLY A 87 12.77 -20.57 11.61
N ILE A 88 11.57 -19.99 11.61
CA ILE A 88 11.00 -19.27 10.48
C ILE A 88 11.31 -17.78 10.61
N ARG A 89 11.79 -17.19 9.52
CA ARG A 89 11.86 -15.75 9.32
C ARG A 89 11.51 -15.43 7.86
N THR A 90 10.38 -14.76 7.65
CA THR A 90 9.85 -14.49 6.31
C THR A 90 9.49 -13.03 6.17
N GLU A 91 10.00 -12.33 5.14
CA GLU A 91 9.60 -10.96 4.84
C GLU A 91 8.13 -10.98 4.40
N ILE A 92 7.27 -10.23 5.09
CA ILE A 92 5.85 -10.14 4.78
C ILE A 92 5.62 -9.01 3.79
N MET A 93 6.13 -7.81 4.09
CA MET A 93 5.95 -6.62 3.25
C MET A 93 6.83 -5.48 3.75
N ARG A 94 6.96 -4.45 2.93
CA ARG A 94 7.65 -3.20 3.28
C ARG A 94 6.63 -2.10 3.53
N GLY A 95 6.86 -1.27 4.53
CA GLY A 95 5.97 -0.19 4.88
C GLY A 95 5.82 -0.02 6.38
N ASN A 96 4.80 0.73 6.76
CA ASN A 96 4.44 0.98 8.15
C ASN A 96 3.14 0.24 8.51
N LEU A 97 3.27 -0.97 9.08
CA LEU A 97 2.13 -1.76 9.52
C LEU A 97 1.35 -1.10 10.67
N SER A 98 1.98 -0.23 11.47
CA SER A 98 1.29 0.50 12.53
C SER A 98 0.35 1.59 12.02
N GLN A 99 0.29 1.83 10.70
CA GLN A 99 -0.76 2.65 10.10
C GLN A 99 -2.11 1.94 10.03
N TYR A 100 -2.16 0.61 10.09
CA TYR A 100 -3.41 -0.11 10.27
C TYR A 100 -3.96 0.12 11.69
N GLN A 101 -5.09 0.83 11.78
CA GLN A 101 -5.75 1.20 13.04
C GLN A 101 -6.88 0.25 13.45
N GLY A 102 -7.17 -0.75 12.61
CA GLY A 102 -8.16 -1.77 12.90
C GLY A 102 -7.69 -2.77 13.96
N ARG A 103 -8.57 -3.71 14.30
CA ARG A 103 -8.24 -4.80 15.24
C ARG A 103 -7.72 -6.01 14.48
N LEU A 104 -6.65 -6.63 14.98
CA LEU A 104 -6.13 -7.89 14.48
C LEU A 104 -6.16 -8.92 15.60
N SER A 105 -6.76 -10.08 15.37
CA SER A 105 -6.70 -11.22 16.29
C SER A 105 -6.21 -12.46 15.55
N ILE A 106 -5.09 -13.03 15.97
CA ILE A 106 -4.55 -14.27 15.40
C ILE A 106 -4.73 -15.40 16.41
N ALA A 107 -5.77 -16.20 16.22
CA ALA A 107 -6.22 -17.20 17.20
C ALA A 107 -6.33 -18.62 16.61
N ASP A 108 -5.63 -18.89 15.50
CA ASP A 108 -5.52 -20.25 14.99
C ASP A 108 -4.65 -21.13 15.92
N PRO A 109 -5.21 -22.16 16.57
CA PRO A 109 -4.46 -23.03 17.47
C PRO A 109 -3.48 -23.95 16.75
N THR A 110 -3.64 -24.16 15.44
CA THR A 110 -2.70 -25.00 14.67
C THR A 110 -1.42 -24.26 14.34
N GLY A 111 -1.49 -22.92 14.32
CA GLY A 111 -0.42 -22.02 13.93
C GLY A 111 -0.05 -22.05 12.46
N LEU A 112 -0.90 -22.64 11.61
CA LEU A 112 -0.70 -22.67 10.16
C LEU A 112 -1.20 -21.39 9.49
N ASN A 113 -2.28 -20.81 10.02
CA ASN A 113 -2.94 -19.64 9.45
C ASN A 113 -2.44 -18.35 10.11
N ILE A 114 -1.83 -17.49 9.31
CA ILE A 114 -1.36 -16.16 9.72
C ILE A 114 -1.92 -15.14 8.74
N VAL A 115 -2.47 -14.03 9.24
CA VAL A 115 -2.96 -12.92 8.40
C VAL A 115 -2.50 -11.60 8.98
N ILE A 116 -1.84 -10.79 8.17
CA ILE A 116 -1.21 -9.51 8.55
C ILE A 116 -1.73 -8.41 7.62
N PRO A 117 -2.63 -7.53 8.07
CA PRO A 117 -3.13 -6.43 7.26
C PRO A 117 -2.17 -5.25 7.21
N GLU A 118 -2.15 -4.55 6.08
CA GLU A 118 -1.59 -3.21 5.96
C GLU A 118 -2.69 -2.18 5.70
N ALA A 119 -2.42 -0.93 6.05
CA ALA A 119 -3.22 0.20 5.61
C ALA A 119 -2.28 1.32 5.16
N PRO A 120 -2.07 1.50 3.83
CA PRO A 120 -1.17 2.52 3.32
C PRO A 120 -1.51 3.93 3.85
N GLY A 121 -0.46 4.66 4.23
CA GLY A 121 -0.54 6.05 4.64
C GLY A 121 -0.85 7.00 3.48
N GLY A 122 -1.25 8.23 3.84
CA GLY A 122 -1.55 9.28 2.88
C GLY A 122 -2.94 9.19 2.25
N THR A 123 -3.22 10.12 1.35
CA THR A 123 -4.50 10.20 0.61
C THR A 123 -4.32 9.70 -0.82
N CYS A 124 -5.31 8.96 -1.32
CA CYS A 124 -5.20 8.17 -2.54
C CYS A 124 -5.98 8.73 -3.74
N GLY A 125 -6.33 10.02 -3.70
CA GLY A 125 -7.18 10.65 -4.70
C GLY A 125 -8.53 9.94 -4.90
N ASP A 126 -9.25 10.32 -5.95
CA ASP A 126 -10.64 9.87 -6.17
C ASP A 126 -10.77 8.37 -6.45
N LYS A 127 -9.71 7.72 -6.94
CA LYS A 127 -9.71 6.29 -7.27
C LYS A 127 -9.46 5.39 -6.06
N GLY A 128 -8.97 5.96 -4.96
CA GLY A 128 -8.55 5.23 -3.77
C GLY A 128 -7.32 4.33 -4.01
N CYS A 129 -6.69 3.91 -2.91
CA CYS A 129 -5.66 2.88 -2.93
C CYS A 129 -6.30 1.55 -2.58
N ASN A 130 -5.78 0.48 -3.19
CA ASN A 130 -6.00 -0.86 -2.71
C ASN A 130 -5.14 -1.08 -1.46
N ALA A 131 -5.75 -1.59 -0.40
CA ALA A 131 -5.05 -2.09 0.78
C ALA A 131 -5.15 -3.62 0.81
N TYR A 132 -4.03 -4.25 1.14
CA TYR A 132 -3.91 -5.69 1.13
C TYR A 132 -3.68 -6.26 2.54
N LEU A 133 -3.85 -7.56 2.64
CA LEU A 133 -3.36 -8.34 3.76
C LEU A 133 -2.46 -9.44 3.22
N GLY A 134 -1.36 -9.71 3.90
CA GLY A 134 -0.58 -10.93 3.69
C GLY A 134 -1.25 -12.06 4.43
N TYR A 135 -1.44 -13.22 3.80
CA TYR A 135 -1.93 -14.43 4.44
C TYR A 135 -1.01 -15.62 4.15
N SER A 136 -0.88 -16.48 5.14
CA SER A 136 -0.14 -17.74 5.08
C SER A 136 -1.04 -18.88 5.54
N THR A 137 -0.88 -20.05 4.92
CA THR A 137 -1.52 -21.33 5.29
C THR A 137 -0.48 -22.42 5.56
N ASP A 138 0.79 -22.05 5.69
CA ASP A 138 1.94 -22.93 5.90
C ASP A 138 2.77 -22.54 7.13
N GLY A 139 2.15 -21.84 8.09
CA GLY A 139 2.76 -21.40 9.34
C GLY A 139 3.72 -20.23 9.17
N GLY A 140 3.51 -19.38 8.17
CA GLY A 140 4.30 -18.19 7.90
C GLY A 140 5.58 -18.44 7.10
N ARG A 141 5.73 -19.60 6.44
CA ARG A 141 6.87 -19.86 5.54
C ARG A 141 6.72 -19.11 4.23
N THR A 142 5.50 -18.99 3.74
CA THR A 142 5.17 -18.19 2.56
C THR A 142 3.94 -17.33 2.82
N PHE A 143 3.88 -16.17 2.15
CA PHE A 143 2.74 -15.27 2.19
C PHE A 143 2.23 -15.01 0.78
N LYS A 144 0.91 -15.05 0.63
CA LYS A 144 0.17 -14.53 -0.52
C LYS A 144 -0.60 -13.29 -0.08
N TYR A 145 -1.14 -12.51 -1.02
CA TYR A 145 -1.81 -11.25 -0.70
C TYR A 145 -3.24 -11.25 -1.18
N LYS A 146 -4.13 -10.65 -0.39
CA LYS A 146 -5.53 -10.45 -0.73
C LYS A 146 -5.91 -8.99 -0.56
N LYS A 147 -6.60 -8.41 -1.54
CA LYS A 147 -7.19 -7.09 -1.38
C LYS A 147 -8.36 -7.19 -0.41
N TYR A 148 -8.38 -6.36 0.63
CA TYR A 148 -9.48 -6.34 1.60
C TYR A 148 -10.22 -5.00 1.64
N MET A 149 -9.62 -3.94 1.11
CA MET A 149 -10.18 -2.60 1.13
C MET A 149 -9.71 -1.80 -0.08
N GLN A 150 -10.58 -0.92 -0.58
CA GLN A 150 -10.23 0.18 -1.48
C GLN A 150 -10.76 1.48 -0.86
N SER A 151 -9.87 2.44 -0.61
CA SER A 151 -10.19 3.66 0.14
C SER A 151 -9.34 4.85 -0.29
N GLY A 152 -9.90 6.06 -0.20
CA GLY A 152 -9.17 7.32 -0.37
C GLY A 152 -8.19 7.62 0.77
N SER A 153 -8.32 6.98 1.93
CA SER A 153 -7.43 7.13 3.09
C SER A 153 -7.38 5.84 3.91
N PRO A 154 -6.70 4.79 3.41
CA PRO A 154 -6.70 3.46 4.02
C PRO A 154 -6.34 3.45 5.52
N HIS A 155 -5.29 4.17 5.90
CA HIS A 155 -4.86 4.29 7.30
C HIS A 155 -5.96 4.83 8.23
N ILE A 156 -6.78 5.78 7.77
CA ILE A 156 -7.92 6.31 8.54
C ILE A 156 -9.07 5.30 8.55
N ASP A 157 -9.47 4.80 7.38
CA ASP A 157 -10.66 3.95 7.25
C ASP A 157 -10.49 2.58 7.89
N SER A 158 -9.23 2.12 8.04
CA SER A 158 -8.88 0.84 8.64
C SER A 158 -9.41 0.68 10.08
N VAL A 159 -9.69 1.77 10.79
CA VAL A 159 -10.29 1.74 12.14
C VAL A 159 -11.62 0.99 12.19
N ASN A 160 -12.33 0.92 11.06
CA ASN A 160 -13.62 0.24 10.95
C ASN A 160 -13.48 -1.26 10.66
N TYR A 161 -12.25 -1.78 10.56
CA TYR A 161 -12.01 -3.17 10.22
C TYR A 161 -11.51 -3.96 11.43
N SER A 162 -11.96 -5.20 11.53
CA SER A 162 -11.34 -6.21 12.39
C SER A 162 -11.05 -7.46 11.57
N ILE A 163 -9.84 -7.99 11.71
CA ILE A 163 -9.41 -9.23 11.07
C ILE A 163 -9.22 -10.27 12.15
N LEU A 164 -9.97 -11.36 12.07
CA LEU A 164 -9.95 -12.44 13.04
C LEU A 164 -9.51 -13.72 12.34
N VAL A 165 -8.39 -14.30 12.76
CA VAL A 165 -7.82 -15.52 12.15
C VAL A 165 -8.13 -16.72 13.01
N ALA A 166 -8.64 -17.77 12.39
CA ALA A 166 -9.03 -19.03 12.99
C ALA A 166 -8.45 -20.23 12.23
N LYS A 167 -8.71 -21.43 12.73
CA LYS A 167 -8.27 -22.69 12.11
C LYS A 167 -8.84 -22.89 10.70
N ASP A 168 -10.07 -22.44 10.47
CA ASP A 168 -10.86 -22.71 9.26
C ASP A 168 -10.92 -21.51 8.29
N GLY A 169 -10.21 -20.42 8.58
CA GLY A 169 -10.21 -19.23 7.74
C GLY A 169 -9.87 -17.95 8.50
N PHE A 170 -10.14 -16.82 7.87
CA PHE A 170 -10.18 -15.54 8.58
C PHE A 170 -11.47 -14.78 8.28
N TYR A 171 -11.92 -14.00 9.26
CA TYR A 171 -13.10 -13.16 9.20
C TYR A 171 -12.65 -11.72 8.97
N LEU A 172 -13.12 -11.13 7.87
CA LEU A 172 -13.05 -9.70 7.62
C LEU A 172 -14.35 -9.07 8.14
N VAL A 173 -14.25 -8.39 9.27
CA VAL A 173 -15.36 -7.66 9.88
C VAL A 173 -15.21 -6.19 9.53
N LYS A 174 -16.25 -5.60 8.93
CA LYS A 174 -16.31 -4.17 8.63
C LYS A 174 -17.49 -3.54 9.37
N LYS A 175 -17.22 -2.54 10.21
CA LYS A 175 -18.25 -1.69 10.80
C LYS A 175 -18.89 -0.85 9.70
N ILE A 176 -20.18 -1.05 9.47
CA ILE A 176 -20.93 -0.33 8.42
C ILE A 176 -21.78 0.81 8.98
N SER A 177 -22.05 0.80 10.28
CA SER A 177 -22.76 1.87 10.97
C SER A 177 -22.11 2.19 12.31
N GLN A 178 -21.84 3.48 12.55
CA GLN A 178 -21.34 3.96 13.82
C GLN A 178 -22.43 3.99 14.90
N THR A 179 -23.71 4.08 14.52
CA THR A 179 -24.82 4.37 15.44
C THR A 179 -25.46 3.12 16.05
N ASN A 180 -25.64 2.06 15.28
CA ASN A 180 -26.29 0.82 15.74
C ASN A 180 -25.31 -0.37 15.85
N GLY A 181 -24.02 -0.16 15.56
CA GLY A 181 -22.99 -1.20 15.64
C GLY A 181 -23.11 -2.29 14.57
N SER A 182 -23.90 -2.08 13.52
CA SER A 182 -24.04 -3.04 12.43
C SER A 182 -22.69 -3.31 11.74
N THR A 183 -22.44 -4.58 11.44
CA THR A 183 -21.22 -5.07 10.82
C THR A 183 -21.52 -5.92 9.59
N SER A 184 -20.70 -5.74 8.56
CA SER A 184 -20.58 -6.70 7.46
C SER A 184 -19.48 -7.70 7.78
N VAL A 185 -19.73 -8.98 7.58
CA VAL A 185 -18.73 -10.02 7.83
C VAL A 185 -18.60 -10.96 6.63
N THR A 186 -17.37 -11.10 6.15
CA THR A 186 -17.00 -12.12 5.16
C THR A 186 -15.94 -13.01 5.76
N LYS A 187 -16.16 -14.33 5.75
CA LYS A 187 -15.15 -15.33 6.10
C LYS A 187 -14.51 -15.85 4.81
N TYR A 188 -13.19 -15.77 4.76
CA TYR A 188 -12.38 -16.28 3.67
C TYR A 188 -11.74 -17.60 4.09
N PRO A 189 -11.86 -18.67 3.27
CA PRO A 189 -11.30 -19.97 3.61
C PRO A 189 -9.78 -19.97 3.46
N LEU A 190 -9.06 -20.36 4.52
CA LEU A 190 -7.60 -20.49 4.48
C LEU A 190 -7.22 -21.95 4.21
N VAL A 191 -7.10 -22.29 2.92
CA VAL A 191 -6.77 -23.64 2.45
C VAL A 191 -5.40 -23.64 1.78
N PRO A 192 -4.51 -24.61 2.08
CA PRO A 192 -3.24 -24.75 1.38
C PRO A 192 -3.41 -24.78 -0.14
N SER A 193 -2.45 -24.18 -0.85
CA SER A 193 -2.42 -24.06 -2.32
C SER A 193 -3.49 -23.18 -2.96
N ILE A 194 -4.58 -22.82 -2.27
CA ILE A 194 -5.57 -21.87 -2.77
C ILE A 194 -5.02 -20.45 -2.76
N ASP A 195 -5.36 -19.68 -3.80
CA ASP A 195 -5.04 -18.27 -3.91
C ASP A 195 -6.34 -17.47 -3.88
N LEU A 196 -6.50 -16.65 -2.83
CA LEU A 196 -7.71 -15.89 -2.55
C LEU A 196 -8.02 -14.77 -3.56
N GLU A 197 -7.10 -14.47 -4.48
CA GLU A 197 -7.29 -13.52 -5.57
C GLU A 197 -7.59 -14.21 -6.92
N LYS A 198 -7.68 -15.55 -6.93
CA LYS A 198 -8.05 -16.35 -8.09
C LYS A 198 -9.43 -16.98 -7.91
N PRO A 199 -10.13 -17.35 -8.99
CA PRO A 199 -11.36 -18.12 -8.89
C PRO A 199 -11.16 -19.39 -8.07
N TYR A 200 -12.08 -19.66 -7.14
CA TYR A 200 -12.04 -20.85 -6.31
C TYR A 200 -12.50 -22.09 -7.08
N PRO A 201 -12.09 -23.30 -6.65
CA PRO A 201 -12.78 -24.53 -7.02
C PRO A 201 -14.28 -24.45 -6.68
N PRO A 202 -15.16 -25.17 -7.41
CA PRO A 202 -16.62 -25.03 -7.26
C PRO A 202 -17.17 -25.20 -5.84
N ASP A 203 -16.58 -26.08 -5.03
CA ASP A 203 -17.05 -26.38 -3.68
C ASP A 203 -16.51 -25.42 -2.61
N LEU A 204 -15.62 -24.51 -3.00
CA LEU A 204 -15.01 -23.54 -2.11
C LEU A 204 -15.57 -22.15 -2.39
N HIS A 205 -16.01 -21.46 -1.35
CA HIS A 205 -16.60 -20.14 -1.46
C HIS A 205 -16.33 -19.30 -0.20
N ASP A 206 -16.40 -17.99 -0.35
CA ASP A 206 -16.45 -17.07 0.78
C ASP A 206 -17.80 -17.22 1.49
N GLU A 207 -17.81 -17.15 2.82
CA GLU A 207 -19.04 -17.17 3.60
C GLU A 207 -19.43 -15.75 4.05
N TYR A 208 -20.68 -15.35 3.78
CA TYR A 208 -21.22 -14.08 4.24
C TYR A 208 -21.99 -14.29 5.55
N LEU A 209 -21.50 -13.68 6.61
CA LEU A 209 -21.91 -13.94 7.99
C LEU A 209 -22.38 -12.69 8.73
N SER A 210 -22.73 -11.62 8.00
CA SER A 210 -23.31 -10.41 8.58
C SER A 210 -24.50 -10.76 9.49
N GLU A 211 -24.58 -10.09 10.63
CA GLU A 211 -25.62 -10.30 11.67
C GLU A 211 -25.57 -11.64 12.42
N LYS A 212 -24.61 -12.53 12.09
CA LYS A 212 -24.40 -13.78 12.83
C LYS A 212 -23.42 -13.57 13.99
N PRO A 213 -23.56 -14.34 15.09
CA PRO A 213 -22.56 -14.37 16.15
C PRO A 213 -21.19 -14.79 15.59
N LEU A 214 -20.15 -14.05 15.96
CA LEU A 214 -18.77 -14.39 15.60
C LEU A 214 -18.10 -15.16 16.73
N PRO A 215 -17.16 -16.07 16.40
CA PRO A 215 -16.36 -16.74 17.41
C PRO A 215 -15.56 -15.71 18.21
N LEU A 216 -15.42 -15.96 19.51
CA LEU A 216 -14.56 -15.16 20.37
C LEU A 216 -13.09 -15.51 20.07
N LEU A 217 -12.49 -14.78 19.14
CA LEU A 217 -11.10 -14.94 18.74
C LEU A 217 -10.25 -13.87 19.44
N ARG A 218 -9.21 -14.33 20.14
CA ARG A 218 -8.22 -13.50 20.81
C ARG A 218 -6.83 -14.05 20.55
N THR A 219 -5.90 -13.17 20.20
CA THR A 219 -4.48 -13.50 20.12
C THR A 219 -3.98 -13.97 21.48
N PRO A 220 -3.19 -15.06 21.57
CA PRO A 220 -2.70 -15.59 22.84
C PRO A 220 -1.94 -14.57 23.71
N SER A 221 -1.15 -13.70 23.09
CA SER A 221 -0.44 -12.60 23.77
C SER A 221 -1.36 -11.53 24.36
N GLY A 222 -2.64 -11.50 23.97
CA GLY A 222 -3.59 -10.44 24.25
C GLY A 222 -3.45 -9.20 23.34
N GLN A 223 -2.39 -9.09 22.54
CA GLN A 223 -2.20 -7.96 21.64
C GLN A 223 -3.18 -8.02 20.47
N ASP A 224 -3.85 -6.91 20.18
CA ASP A 224 -4.84 -6.82 19.11
C ASP A 224 -4.65 -5.66 18.12
N ARG A 225 -3.53 -4.94 18.24
CA ARG A 225 -3.11 -3.85 17.33
C ARG A 225 -1.60 -3.86 17.15
N PHE A 226 -1.15 -3.30 16.04
CA PHE A 226 0.27 -3.03 15.84
C PHE A 226 0.74 -1.91 16.78
N THR A 227 1.95 -2.03 17.28
CA THR A 227 2.63 -1.01 18.10
C THR A 227 4.00 -0.75 17.51
N CYS A 228 4.41 0.50 17.39
CA CYS A 228 5.76 0.85 16.96
C CYS A 228 6.21 2.10 17.72
N ASP A 229 7.44 2.08 18.24
CA ASP A 229 8.06 3.25 18.84
C ASP A 229 8.68 4.09 17.73
N SER A 230 7.93 5.10 17.30
CA SER A 230 8.34 6.01 16.24
C SER A 230 9.44 6.98 16.66
N SER A 231 9.86 6.99 17.94
CA SER A 231 10.97 7.82 18.41
C SER A 231 12.35 7.20 18.15
N ILE A 232 12.39 5.94 17.74
CA ILE A 232 13.63 5.26 17.35
C ILE A 232 13.96 5.64 15.90
N HIS A 233 15.14 6.24 15.72
CA HIS A 233 15.63 6.69 14.42
C HIS A 233 17.05 6.17 14.17
N PRO A 234 17.37 5.87 12.90
CA PRO A 234 18.74 5.56 12.52
C PRO A 234 19.65 6.76 12.74
N SER A 235 20.85 6.50 13.26
CA SER A 235 21.88 7.52 13.43
C SER A 235 22.69 7.71 12.14
N ASN A 236 22.64 6.72 11.24
CA ASN A 236 23.35 6.72 9.96
C ASN A 236 22.57 7.36 8.79
N LEU A 237 21.60 8.23 9.10
CA LEU A 237 20.88 8.99 8.08
C LEU A 237 21.80 10.00 7.39
N PRO A 238 21.64 10.22 6.07
CA PRO A 238 22.39 11.26 5.42
C PRO A 238 22.03 12.63 6.02
N PRO A 239 22.98 13.58 6.09
CA PRO A 239 22.71 14.90 6.63
C PRO A 239 21.58 15.59 5.86
N ALA A 240 20.62 16.15 6.61
CA ALA A 240 19.58 16.99 6.04
C ALA A 240 20.23 18.23 5.39
N LYS A 241 19.86 18.54 4.15
CA LYS A 241 20.22 19.79 3.49
C LYS A 241 19.32 20.92 3.96
#